data_AF-A0A517NXQ0-F1
#
_entry.id   AF-A0A517NXQ0-F1
#
_cell.length_a   1.000
_cell.length_b   1.000
_cell.length_c   1.000
_cell.angle_alpha   90.00
_cell.angle_beta   90.00
_cell.angle_gamma   90.00
#
_symmetry.space_group_name_H-M   'P 1'
#
loop_
_entity.id
_entity.type
_entity.pdbx_description
1 polymer ?
#
loop_
_entity_poly.entity_id
_entity_poly.type
_entity_poly.pdbx_seq_one_letter_code
_entity_poly.pdbx_strand_id
1 'polypeptide(L)'
;MRFLLDTKILIPAEPTSIADVVPTTPVMTQLIGLLSAAKFSAYIHPSSVRELLGDRDETRREWRQQLLAKYETLPLPPAVPQTLYNRLGAPQPGTNNSVDYELIAAVERNAVNYLVTNDDRMHKKLGRIQLGRGGSFLLTQLHWFVD
;
A
#
# COMPACT_ATOMS: atom_id res chain seq x y z
N MET A 1 8.87 -3.53 -13.47
CA MET A 1 7.95 -2.46 -12.98
C MET A 1 7.95 -2.50 -11.46
N ARG A 2 7.79 -1.35 -10.80
CA ARG A 2 7.85 -1.22 -9.33
C ARG A 2 6.47 -0.93 -8.76
N PHE A 3 5.97 -1.81 -7.90
CA PHE A 3 4.67 -1.70 -7.25
C PHE A 3 4.89 -1.41 -5.77
N LEU A 4 4.09 -0.52 -5.20
CA LEU A 4 3.98 -0.29 -3.77
C LEU A 4 2.66 -0.89 -3.30
N LEU A 5 2.72 -1.78 -2.33
CA LEU A 5 1.55 -2.45 -1.76
C LEU A 5 1.09 -1.70 -0.52
N ASP A 6 -0.18 -1.29 -0.51
CA ASP A 6 -0.83 -0.78 0.69
C ASP A 6 -1.11 -1.92 1.69
N THR A 7 -1.11 -1.59 2.98
CA THR A 7 -1.59 -2.46 4.07
C THR A 7 -2.98 -3.05 3.81
N LYS A 8 -3.87 -2.30 3.15
CA LYS A 8 -5.22 -2.77 2.76
C LYS A 8 -5.21 -3.88 1.71
N ILE A 9 -4.10 -4.06 0.99
CA ILE A 9 -3.88 -5.20 0.09
C ILE A 9 -3.14 -6.32 0.82
N LEU A 10 -2.12 -5.96 1.60
CA LEU A 10 -1.26 -6.94 2.29
C LEU A 10 -2.01 -7.76 3.35
N ILE A 11 -2.79 -7.11 4.21
CA ILE A 11 -3.53 -7.77 5.29
C ILE A 11 -4.41 -8.92 4.75
N PRO A 12 -5.28 -8.69 3.75
CA PRO A 12 -6.09 -9.75 3.19
C PRO A 12 -5.36 -10.70 2.23
N ALA A 13 -4.25 -10.31 1.62
CA ALA A 13 -3.42 -11.21 0.79
C ALA A 13 -2.62 -12.21 1.64
N GLU A 14 -2.25 -11.80 2.85
CA GLU A 14 -1.44 -12.55 3.82
C GLU A 14 -2.18 -12.60 5.17
N PRO A 15 -3.39 -13.23 5.22
CA PRO A 15 -4.25 -13.17 6.39
C PRO A 15 -3.60 -13.88 7.59
N THR A 16 -3.63 -13.21 8.73
CA THR A 16 -3.09 -13.72 10.00
C THR A 16 -4.17 -14.12 10.99
N SER A 17 -5.43 -13.82 10.66
CA SER A 17 -6.62 -14.18 11.43
C SER A 17 -7.83 -14.28 10.49
N ILE A 18 -8.92 -14.90 10.96
CA ILE A 18 -10.16 -14.98 10.18
C ILE A 18 -10.74 -13.59 9.84
N ALA A 19 -10.48 -12.59 10.69
CA ALA A 19 -10.94 -11.22 10.47
C ALA A 19 -10.19 -10.51 9.32
N ASP A 20 -9.01 -11.01 8.93
CA ASP A 20 -8.26 -10.48 7.78
C ASP A 20 -8.80 -11.03 6.45
N VAL A 21 -9.58 -12.12 6.47
CA VAL A 21 -10.17 -12.74 5.27
C VAL A 21 -11.41 -11.96 4.85
N VAL A 22 -11.38 -11.41 3.64
CA VAL A 22 -12.47 -10.61 3.06
C VAL A 22 -12.83 -11.15 1.67
N PRO A 23 -13.98 -10.77 1.06
CA PRO A 23 -14.38 -11.29 -0.26
C PRO A 23 -13.33 -11.09 -1.37
N THR A 24 -12.49 -10.06 -1.26
CA THR A 24 -11.40 -9.77 -2.22
C THR A 24 -10.08 -10.47 -1.91
N THR A 25 -9.96 -11.22 -0.81
CA THR A 25 -8.76 -11.99 -0.46
C THR A 25 -8.25 -12.86 -1.61
N PRO A 26 -9.07 -13.68 -2.31
CA PRO A 26 -8.57 -14.52 -3.40
C PRO A 26 -7.91 -13.72 -4.52
N VAL A 27 -8.50 -12.58 -4.90
CA VAL A 27 -7.97 -11.72 -5.96
C VAL A 27 -6.67 -11.05 -5.52
N MET A 28 -6.56 -10.65 -4.25
CA MET A 28 -5.33 -10.06 -3.72
C MET A 28 -4.19 -11.07 -3.64
N THR A 29 -4.46 -12.30 -3.17
CA THR A 29 -3.47 -13.38 -3.19
C THR A 29 -3.02 -13.70 -4.62
N GLN A 30 -3.97 -13.76 -5.57
CA GLN A 30 -3.65 -13.98 -6.98
C GLN A 30 -2.78 -12.84 -7.55
N LEU A 31 -3.09 -11.59 -7.22
CA LEU A 31 -2.29 -10.44 -7.64
C LEU A 31 -0.84 -10.56 -7.16
N ILE A 32 -0.61 -10.89 -5.89
CA ILE A 32 0.76 -11.08 -5.37
C ILE A 32 1.48 -12.20 -6.13
N GLY A 33 0.80 -13.33 -6.37
CA GLY A 33 1.35 -14.43 -7.17
C GLY A 33 1.74 -14.01 -8.59
N LEU A 34 0.89 -13.23 -9.26
CA LEU A 34 1.14 -12.71 -10.61
C LEU A 34 2.32 -11.72 -10.64
N LEU A 35 2.40 -10.80 -9.68
CA LEU A 35 3.52 -9.86 -9.59
C LEU A 35 4.85 -10.61 -9.42
N SER A 36 4.87 -11.64 -8.57
CA SER A 36 6.03 -12.50 -8.37
C SER A 36 6.39 -13.29 -9.63
N ALA A 37 5.41 -13.94 -10.27
CA ALA A 37 5.62 -14.73 -11.49
C ALA A 37 6.14 -13.89 -12.65
N ALA A 38 5.64 -12.64 -12.78
CA ALA A 38 6.10 -11.67 -13.76
C ALA A 38 7.46 -11.03 -13.40
N LYS A 39 8.08 -11.40 -12.26
CA LYS A 39 9.33 -10.85 -11.76
C LYS A 39 9.29 -9.32 -11.60
N PHE A 40 8.13 -8.79 -11.20
CA PHE A 40 8.01 -7.38 -10.84
C PHE A 40 8.44 -7.15 -9.40
N SER A 41 8.98 -5.97 -9.12
CA SER A 41 9.33 -5.58 -7.75
C SER A 41 8.07 -5.15 -7.02
N ALA A 42 7.72 -5.85 -5.95
CA ALA A 42 6.63 -5.51 -5.04
C ALA A 42 7.23 -5.03 -3.71
N TYR A 43 7.03 -3.75 -3.42
CA TYR A 43 7.57 -3.08 -2.25
C TYR A 43 6.51 -2.83 -1.19
N ILE A 44 6.96 -2.74 0.06
CA ILE A 44 6.18 -2.22 1.19
C ILE A 44 6.88 -0.96 1.71
N HIS A 45 6.10 0.07 2.07
CA HIS A 45 6.67 1.27 2.67
C HIS A 45 7.16 0.99 4.11
N PRO A 46 8.33 1.50 4.55
CA PRO A 46 8.82 1.31 5.92
C PRO A 46 7.81 1.70 7.00
N SER A 47 7.05 2.77 6.79
CA SER A 47 6.03 3.19 7.77
C SER A 47 4.83 2.27 7.82
N SER A 48 4.44 1.65 6.70
CA SER A 48 3.44 0.58 6.68
C SER A 48 3.93 -0.65 7.45
N VAL A 49 5.22 -1.00 7.32
CA VAL A 49 5.83 -2.07 8.13
C VAL A 49 5.75 -1.73 9.62
N ARG A 50 6.15 -0.52 10.02
CA ARG A 50 6.05 -0.07 11.42
C ARG A 50 4.61 -0.10 11.95
N GLU A 51 3.64 0.30 11.14
CA GLU A 51 2.22 0.26 11.50
C GLU A 51 1.74 -1.18 11.71
N LEU A 52 2.03 -2.08 10.76
CA LEU A 52 1.64 -3.49 10.83
C LEU A 52 2.30 -4.23 11.99
N LEU A 53 3.56 -3.90 12.30
CA LEU A 53 4.28 -4.46 13.45
C LEU A 53 3.94 -3.76 14.78
N GLY A 54 3.18 -2.67 14.75
CA GLY A 54 2.60 -2.02 15.93
C GLY A 54 1.34 -2.70 16.46
N ASP A 55 0.96 -3.87 15.91
CA ASP A 55 -0.22 -4.61 16.35
C ASP A 55 -0.11 -4.99 17.84
N ARG A 56 -1.22 -4.80 18.55
CA ARG A 56 -1.37 -5.13 19.98
C ARG A 56 -1.56 -6.63 20.21
N ASP A 57 -2.04 -7.35 19.21
CA ASP A 57 -2.11 -8.81 19.22
C ASP A 57 -0.74 -9.37 18.86
N GLU A 58 -0.06 -9.95 19.85
CA GLU A 58 1.31 -10.43 19.70
C GLU A 58 1.41 -11.59 18.71
N THR A 59 0.43 -12.50 18.72
CA THR A 59 0.39 -13.63 17.79
C THR A 59 0.24 -13.10 16.36
N ARG A 60 -0.67 -12.15 16.16
CA ARG A 60 -0.88 -11.53 14.84
C ARG A 60 0.37 -10.78 14.36
N ARG A 61 1.06 -10.08 15.27
CA ARG A 61 2.31 -9.36 14.99
C ARG A 61 3.43 -10.30 14.55
N GLU A 62 3.63 -11.41 15.26
CA GLU A 62 4.66 -12.41 14.94
C GLU A 62 4.45 -13.03 13.55
N TRP A 63 3.22 -13.46 13.25
CA TRP A 63 2.88 -13.99 11.93
C TRP A 63 3.07 -12.94 10.84
N ARG A 64 2.64 -11.69 11.06
CA ARG A 64 2.87 -10.61 10.10
C ARG A 64 4.36 -10.42 9.84
N GLN A 65 5.20 -10.39 10.87
CA GLN A 65 6.64 -10.25 10.68
C GLN A 65 7.21 -11.33 9.74
N GLN A 66 6.77 -12.58 9.90
CA GLN A 66 7.20 -13.68 9.04
C GLN A 66 6.68 -13.55 7.60
N LEU A 67 5.40 -13.19 7.42
CA LEU A 67 4.80 -13.07 6.10
C LEU A 67 5.34 -11.85 5.32
N LEU A 68 5.61 -10.75 6.01
CA LEU A 68 6.17 -9.53 5.41
C LEU A 68 7.61 -9.72 4.92
N ALA A 69 8.35 -10.71 5.43
CA ALA A 69 9.72 -11.01 4.99
C ALA A 69 9.83 -11.44 3.51
N LYS A 70 8.70 -11.78 2.87
CA LYS A 70 8.64 -12.11 1.43
C LYS A 70 8.77 -10.87 0.54
N TYR A 71 8.57 -9.68 1.09
CA TYR A 71 8.49 -8.44 0.34
C TYR A 71 9.70 -7.56 0.60
N GLU A 72 10.15 -6.86 -0.43
CA GLU A 72 11.19 -5.85 -0.26
C GLU A 72 10.60 -4.60 0.39
N THR A 73 11.33 -4.02 1.34
CA THR A 73 10.99 -2.69 1.83
C THR A 73 11.47 -1.65 0.83
N LEU A 74 10.69 -0.60 0.56
CA LEU A 74 11.10 0.49 -0.34
C LEU A 74 12.41 1.13 0.20
N PRO A 75 13.54 1.07 -0.53
CA PRO A 75 14.86 1.35 0.06
C PRO A 75 15.12 2.83 0.31
N LEU A 76 14.58 3.72 -0.52
CA LEU A 76 14.77 5.17 -0.42
C LEU A 76 13.41 5.86 -0.55
N PRO A 77 12.54 5.75 0.46
CA PRO A 77 11.24 6.42 0.42
C PRO A 77 11.44 7.94 0.38
N PRO A 78 10.79 8.65 -0.54
CA PRO A 78 10.89 10.10 -0.58
C PRO A 78 10.19 10.73 0.62
N ALA A 79 10.73 11.83 1.13
CA ALA A 79 10.03 12.62 2.13
C ALA A 79 8.72 13.18 1.55
N VAL A 80 7.71 13.30 2.41
CA VAL A 80 6.46 13.96 2.05
C VAL A 80 6.72 15.45 1.80
N PRO A 81 6.50 15.96 0.58
CA PRO A 81 6.81 17.35 0.29
C PRO A 81 5.75 18.29 0.89
N GLN A 82 6.16 19.51 1.26
CA GLN A 82 5.25 20.53 1.79
C GLN A 82 4.09 20.82 0.84
N THR A 83 4.33 20.74 -0.47
CA THR A 83 3.30 20.91 -1.51
C THR A 83 2.18 19.87 -1.40
N LEU A 84 2.45 18.66 -0.93
CA LEU A 84 1.43 17.64 -0.71
C LEU A 84 0.52 18.02 0.47
N TYR A 85 1.09 18.48 1.59
CA TYR A 85 0.33 19.02 2.71
C TYR A 85 -0.53 20.22 2.30
N ASN A 86 -0.02 21.10 1.45
CA ASN A 86 -0.79 22.26 0.98
C ASN A 86 -2.01 21.85 0.13
N ARG A 87 -1.94 20.74 -0.62
CA ARG A 87 -3.04 20.24 -1.45
C ARG A 87 -4.05 19.37 -0.70
N LEU A 88 -3.56 18.53 0.22
CA LEU A 88 -4.40 17.55 0.93
C LEU A 88 -4.83 18.03 2.32
N GLY A 89 -4.22 19.11 2.83
CA GLY A 89 -4.33 19.54 4.21
C GLY A 89 -3.37 18.76 5.13
N ALA A 90 -3.18 19.24 6.36
CA ALA A 90 -2.43 18.51 7.37
C ALA A 90 -3.16 17.19 7.73
N PRO A 91 -2.44 16.08 7.94
CA PRO A 91 -3.05 14.84 8.39
C PRO A 91 -3.70 15.05 9.76
N GLN A 92 -4.93 14.58 9.92
CA GLN A 92 -5.63 14.69 11.20
C GLN A 92 -4.89 13.88 12.29
N PRO A 93 -4.67 14.44 13.49
CA PRO A 93 -4.09 13.68 14.60
C PRO A 93 -4.88 12.41 14.89
N GLY A 94 -4.19 11.31 15.21
CA GLY A 94 -4.83 10.03 15.54
C GLY A 94 -5.39 9.25 14.35
N THR A 95 -5.04 9.62 13.12
CA THR A 95 -5.43 8.90 11.90
C THR A 95 -4.19 8.36 11.16
N ASN A 96 -4.35 7.30 10.39
CA ASN A 96 -3.27 6.74 9.55
C ASN A 96 -2.95 7.60 8.31
N ASN A 97 -3.47 8.83 8.26
CA ASN A 97 -3.28 9.74 7.14
C ASN A 97 -1.81 10.11 6.89
N SER A 98 -0.93 10.00 7.89
CA SER A 98 0.51 10.23 7.71
C SER A 98 1.14 9.18 6.79
N VAL A 99 0.81 7.90 6.99
CA VAL A 99 1.30 6.80 6.14
C VAL A 99 0.75 6.94 4.72
N ASP A 100 -0.53 7.28 4.57
CA ASP A 100 -1.11 7.54 3.24
C ASP A 100 -0.32 8.60 2.46
N TYR A 101 0.10 9.68 3.13
CA TYR A 101 0.82 10.76 2.46
C TYR A 101 2.22 10.31 2.04
N GLU A 102 2.86 9.44 2.81
CA GLU A 102 4.14 8.83 2.45
C GLU A 102 3.99 7.88 1.24
N LEU A 103 2.93 7.06 1.21
CA LEU A 103 2.61 6.22 0.05
C LEU A 103 2.35 7.07 -1.21
N ILE A 104 1.57 8.14 -1.07
CA ILE A 104 1.29 9.08 -2.16
C ILE A 104 2.59 9.77 -2.63
N ALA A 105 3.45 10.20 -1.69
CA ALA A 105 4.72 10.83 -2.03
C ALA A 105 5.64 9.89 -2.81
N ALA A 106 5.67 8.59 -2.46
CA ALA A 106 6.42 7.58 -3.20
C ALA A 106 6.00 7.50 -4.67
N VAL A 107 4.70 7.61 -4.93
CA VAL A 107 4.14 7.61 -6.29
C VAL A 107 4.38 8.93 -7.02
N GLU A 108 4.10 10.07 -6.37
CA GLU A 108 4.26 11.41 -6.95
C GLU A 108 5.72 11.70 -7.34
N ARG A 109 6.68 11.17 -6.56
CA ARG A 109 8.12 11.34 -6.79
C ARG A 109 8.75 10.23 -7.64
N ASN A 110 7.94 9.36 -8.26
CA ASN A 110 8.39 8.26 -9.11
C ASN A 110 9.35 7.26 -8.42
N ALA A 111 9.25 7.10 -7.09
CA ALA A 111 9.96 6.05 -6.36
C ALA A 111 9.41 4.66 -6.72
N VAL A 112 8.14 4.60 -7.11
CA VAL A 112 7.45 3.44 -7.67
C VAL A 112 6.65 3.83 -8.92
N ASN A 113 6.25 2.83 -9.71
CA ASN A 113 5.38 3.03 -10.89
C ASN A 113 3.90 2.87 -10.55
N TYR A 114 3.57 2.04 -9.56
CA TYR A 114 2.19 1.76 -9.18
C TYR A 114 2.03 1.78 -7.68
N LEU A 115 0.92 2.34 -7.19
CA LEU A 115 0.38 2.05 -5.86
C LEU A 115 -0.81 1.14 -6.02
N VAL A 116 -0.82 0.05 -5.25
CA VAL A 116 -1.91 -0.92 -5.21
C VAL A 116 -2.66 -0.72 -3.89
N THR A 117 -3.93 -0.35 -3.97
CA THR A 117 -4.79 -0.12 -2.81
C THR A 117 -6.24 -0.47 -3.17
N ASN A 118 -7.06 -0.71 -2.16
CA ASN A 118 -8.52 -0.80 -2.29
C ASN A 118 -9.22 0.28 -1.43
N ASP A 119 -8.49 1.31 -0.99
CA ASP A 119 -9.05 2.40 -0.20
C ASP A 119 -9.57 3.55 -1.08
N ASP A 120 -10.89 3.67 -1.20
CA ASP A 120 -11.58 4.77 -1.89
C ASP A 120 -11.18 6.17 -1.38
N ARG A 121 -10.72 6.30 -0.13
CA ARG A 121 -10.22 7.57 0.41
C ARG A 121 -8.86 7.90 -0.19
N MET A 122 -8.00 6.91 -0.40
CA MET A 122 -6.71 7.06 -1.08
C MET A 122 -6.92 7.53 -2.52
N HIS A 123 -7.90 6.95 -3.22
CA HIS A 123 -8.32 7.40 -4.55
C HIS A 123 -8.70 8.88 -4.57
N LYS A 124 -9.54 9.31 -3.63
CA LYS A 124 -9.97 10.72 -3.55
C LYS A 124 -8.81 11.67 -3.30
N LYS A 125 -7.81 11.26 -2.50
CA LYS A 125 -6.59 12.04 -2.28
C LYS A 125 -5.74 12.11 -3.56
N LEU A 126 -5.54 10.97 -4.24
CA LEU A 126 -4.78 10.89 -5.48
C LEU A 126 -5.44 11.65 -6.63
N GLY A 127 -6.77 11.67 -6.72
CA GLY A 127 -7.49 12.48 -7.71
C GLY A 127 -7.32 14.00 -7.52
N ARG A 128 -6.88 14.44 -6.34
CA ARG A 128 -6.59 15.86 -6.05
C ARG A 128 -5.15 16.24 -6.36
N ILE A 129 -4.29 15.29 -6.72
CA ILE A 129 -2.91 15.56 -7.12
C ILE A 129 -2.76 15.26 -8.61
N GLN A 130 -2.05 16.14 -9.32
CA GLN A 130 -1.63 15.84 -10.69
C GLN A 130 -0.45 14.86 -10.63
N LEU A 131 -0.71 13.59 -10.88
CA LEU A 131 0.35 12.63 -11.16
C LEU A 131 1.01 13.05 -12.48
N GLY A 132 2.34 13.21 -12.45
CA GLY A 132 3.10 13.64 -13.63
C GLY A 132 2.87 12.69 -14.81
N ARG A 133 2.96 13.21 -16.04
CA ARG A 133 2.70 12.48 -17.31
C ARG A 133 3.61 11.25 -17.58
N GLY A 134 4.43 10.82 -16.61
CA GLY A 134 5.55 9.89 -16.77
C GLY A 134 5.46 8.53 -16.06
N GLY A 135 4.26 8.02 -15.74
CA GLY A 135 4.11 6.58 -15.45
C GLY A 135 3.90 6.17 -14.00
N SER A 136 3.14 6.98 -13.24
CA SER A 136 2.63 6.60 -11.92
C SER A 136 1.13 6.35 -12.01
N PHE A 137 0.71 5.09 -11.90
CA PHE A 137 -0.69 4.70 -12.03
C PHE A 137 -1.21 4.05 -10.74
N LEU A 138 -2.49 4.29 -10.48
CA LEU A 138 -3.21 3.64 -9.41
C LEU A 138 -3.80 2.33 -9.95
N LEU A 139 -3.47 1.20 -9.32
CA LEU A 139 -4.09 -0.09 -9.61
C LEU A 139 -5.12 -0.39 -8.54
N THR A 140 -6.38 -0.25 -8.92
CA THR A 140 -7.53 -0.27 -8.02
C THR A 140 -8.74 -0.84 -8.73
N GLN A 141 -9.68 -1.37 -7.93
CA GLN A 141 -10.89 -2.09 -8.34
C GLN A 141 -10.65 -3.57 -8.69
N LEU A 142 -10.10 -4.32 -7.74
CA LEU A 142 -10.09 -5.80 -7.80
C LEU A 142 -11.50 -6.42 -7.72
N HIS A 143 -12.55 -5.62 -7.47
CA HIS A 143 -13.93 -6.07 -7.39
C HIS A 143 -14.52 -6.53 -8.74
N TRP A 144 -13.90 -6.19 -9.88
CA TRP A 144 -14.35 -6.65 -11.21
C TRP A 144 -13.83 -8.05 -11.61
N PHE A 145 -12.99 -8.67 -10.77
CA PHE A 145 -12.44 -10.02 -11.03
C PHE A 145 -13.12 -11.11 -10.20
N VAL A 146 -14.21 -10.78 -9.50
CA VAL A 146 -15.04 -11.74 -8.78
C VAL A 146 -16.37 -11.80 -9.52
N ASP A 147 -16.46 -12.73 -10.48
CA ASP A 147 -17.74 -13.23 -11.00
C ASP A 147 -18.38 -14.18 -9.97
#